data_AF-A0A9N9KHM3-F1
#
_entry.id   AF-A0A9N9KHM3-F1
#
_cell.length_a   1.000
_cell.length_b   1.000
_cell.length_c   1.000
_cell.angle_alpha   90.00
_cell.angle_beta   90.00
_cell.angle_gamma   90.00
#
_symmetry.space_group_name_H-M   'P 1'
#
loop_
_entity.id
_entity.type
_entity.pdbx_description
1 polymer ?
#
loop_
_entity_poly.entity_id
_entity_poly.type
_entity_poly.pdbx_seq_one_letter_code
_entity_poly.pdbx_strand_id
1 'polypeptide(L)'
;VLKPEGWLEITHSLRSAKFTGPASERLNAALISWNKDCGIDLDLITHLEDYLKMTEKFEFISSQTIKIPIGGDGFGEFSSEIALYYLKLMKVILAPYMGISVEEYDQLL
;
A
#
# COMPACT_ATOMS: atom_id res chain seq x y z
N VAL A 1 -14.05 19.62 3.62
CA VAL A 1 -13.72 20.88 4.34
C VAL A 1 -13.90 20.61 5.83
N LEU A 2 -12.83 20.74 6.62
CA LEU A 2 -12.89 20.56 8.07
C LEU A 2 -13.56 21.77 8.71
N LYS A 3 -14.29 21.56 9.80
CA LYS A 3 -14.73 22.66 10.67
C LYS A 3 -13.51 23.31 11.35
N PRO A 4 -13.61 24.56 11.84
CA PRO A 4 -12.61 25.11 12.74
C PRO A 4 -12.31 24.12 13.87
N GLU A 5 -11.03 23.93 14.20
CA GLU A 5 -10.53 22.97 15.21
C GLU A 5 -10.82 21.48 14.91
N GLY A 6 -11.27 21.17 13.68
CA GLY A 6 -11.52 19.80 13.25
C GLY A 6 -10.22 19.01 13.04
N TRP A 7 -10.27 17.72 13.35
CA TRP A 7 -9.15 16.79 13.18
C TRP A 7 -9.25 16.03 11.85
N LEU A 8 -8.08 15.72 11.30
CA LEU A 8 -7.93 14.86 10.14
C LEU A 8 -7.07 13.67 10.54
N GLU A 9 -7.63 12.47 10.43
CA GLU A 9 -6.90 11.22 10.64
C GLU A 9 -6.75 10.50 9.29
N ILE A 10 -5.50 10.16 8.96
CA ILE A 10 -5.17 9.44 7.73
C ILE A 10 -4.37 8.21 8.13
N THR A 11 -4.91 7.04 7.80
CA THR A 11 -4.25 5.75 7.99
C THR A 11 -4.00 5.12 6.64
N HIS A 12 -2.76 4.68 6.40
CA HIS A 12 -2.40 4.03 5.15
C HIS A 12 -1.38 2.90 5.40
N SER A 13 -1.45 1.87 4.58
CA SER A 13 -0.55 0.71 4.63
C SER A 13 0.30 0.69 3.37
N LEU A 14 1.62 0.56 3.52
CA LEU A 14 2.55 0.42 2.40
C LEU A 14 3.31 -0.90 2.53
N ARG A 15 3.44 -1.63 1.42
CA ARG A 15 4.31 -2.82 1.38
C ARG A 15 5.77 -2.37 1.39
N SER A 16 6.56 -2.92 2.29
CA SER A 16 8.01 -2.78 2.27
C SER A 16 8.60 -3.65 1.14
N ALA A 17 9.49 -3.07 0.33
CA ALA A 17 10.25 -3.81 -0.69
C ALA A 17 11.39 -4.67 -0.11
N LYS A 18 11.71 -4.55 1.18
CA LYS A 18 12.74 -5.39 1.81
C LYS A 18 12.20 -6.81 2.04
N PHE A 19 12.95 -7.80 1.57
CA PHE A 19 12.75 -9.25 1.78
C PHE A 19 11.63 -9.91 0.97
N THR A 20 11.67 -9.79 -0.36
CA THR A 20 10.68 -10.41 -1.25
C THR A 20 11.33 -11.37 -2.24
N GLY A 21 10.72 -12.55 -2.45
CA GLY A 21 11.09 -13.42 -3.57
C GLY A 21 10.63 -12.85 -4.92
N PRO A 22 11.10 -13.42 -6.05
CA PRO A 22 10.88 -12.85 -7.39
C PRO A 22 9.42 -12.58 -7.76
N ALA A 23 8.49 -13.45 -7.33
CA ALA A 23 7.06 -13.25 -7.57
C ALA A 23 6.52 -11.98 -6.88
N SER A 24 6.96 -11.72 -5.65
CA SER A 24 6.54 -10.54 -4.90
C SER A 24 7.20 -9.26 -5.41
N GLU A 25 8.42 -9.33 -5.98
CA GLU A 25 9.04 -8.20 -6.68
C GLU A 25 8.24 -7.82 -7.94
N ARG A 26 7.88 -8.81 -8.77
CA ARG A 26 7.02 -8.57 -9.96
C ARG A 26 5.67 -7.99 -9.57
N LEU A 27 5.05 -8.49 -8.50
CA LEU A 27 3.80 -7.97 -7.98
C LEU A 27 3.94 -6.52 -7.48
N ASN A 28 5.02 -6.18 -6.79
CA ASN A 28 5.29 -4.81 -6.35
C ASN A 28 5.47 -3.87 -7.54
N ALA A 29 6.22 -4.28 -8.56
CA ALA A 29 6.40 -3.50 -9.78
C ALA A 29 5.07 -3.27 -10.52
N ALA A 30 4.21 -4.29 -10.59
CA ALA A 30 2.89 -4.19 -11.17
C ALA A 30 1.98 -3.22 -10.40
N LEU A 31 1.98 -3.28 -9.05
CA LEU A 31 1.25 -2.35 -8.19
C LEU A 31 1.72 -0.91 -8.39
N ILE A 32 3.03 -0.67 -8.42
CA ILE A 32 3.60 0.68 -8.64
C ILE A 32 3.19 1.21 -10.02
N SER A 33 3.31 0.37 -11.06
CA SER A 33 2.96 0.75 -12.43
C SER A 33 1.48 1.09 -12.57
N TRP A 34 0.60 0.26 -12.01
CA TRP A 34 -0.84 0.52 -12.01
C TRP A 34 -1.22 1.79 -11.27
N ASN A 35 -0.63 2.04 -10.10
CA ASN A 35 -0.88 3.29 -9.36
C ASN A 35 -0.43 4.52 -10.16
N LYS A 36 0.73 4.44 -10.82
CA LYS A 36 1.23 5.51 -11.69
C LYS A 36 0.28 5.80 -12.85
N ASP A 37 -0.26 4.77 -13.50
CA ASP A 37 -1.22 4.93 -14.61
C ASP A 37 -2.56 5.54 -14.13
N CYS A 38 -2.94 5.28 -12.87
CA CYS A 38 -4.05 5.95 -12.20
C CYS A 38 -3.73 7.38 -11.73
N GLY A 39 -2.50 7.88 -11.93
CA GLY A 39 -2.05 9.18 -11.45
C GLY A 39 -1.88 9.25 -9.92
N ILE A 40 -1.71 8.10 -9.26
CA ILE A 40 -1.52 7.99 -7.81
C ILE A 40 -0.02 7.99 -7.52
N ASP A 41 0.42 8.99 -6.76
CA ASP A 41 1.77 9.07 -6.22
C ASP A 41 1.84 8.35 -4.86
N LEU A 42 2.48 7.18 -4.83
CA LEU A 42 2.64 6.40 -3.60
C LEU A 42 3.65 7.03 -2.63
N ASP A 43 4.54 7.91 -3.11
CA ASP A 43 5.50 8.64 -2.27
C ASP A 43 4.81 9.74 -1.47
N LEU A 44 3.60 10.16 -1.88
CA LEU A 44 2.78 11.12 -1.12
C LEU A 44 2.58 10.65 0.32
N ILE A 45 2.30 9.36 0.52
CA ILE A 45 2.01 8.82 1.84
C ILE A 45 3.26 8.82 2.72
N THR A 46 4.43 8.50 2.15
CA THR A 46 5.70 8.53 2.90
C THR A 46 6.14 9.93 3.29
N HIS A 47 5.71 10.95 2.52
CA HIS A 47 6.04 12.36 2.75
C HIS A 47 4.83 13.20 3.19
N LEU A 48 3.74 12.56 3.62
CA LEU A 48 2.46 13.24 3.86
C LEU A 48 2.59 14.34 4.92
N GLU A 49 3.37 14.09 5.97
CA GLU A 49 3.64 15.08 7.01
C GLU A 49 4.33 16.33 6.43
N ASP A 50 5.31 16.17 5.56
CA ASP A 50 6.03 17.27 4.92
C ASP A 50 5.07 18.08 4.03
N TYR A 51 4.24 17.39 3.23
CA TYR A 51 3.23 18.04 2.41
C TYR A 51 2.20 18.82 3.23
N LEU A 52 1.72 18.26 4.36
CA LEU A 52 0.78 18.95 5.23
C LEU A 52 1.40 20.20 5.88
N LYS A 53 2.67 20.12 6.31
CA LYS A 53 3.42 21.27 6.84
C LYS A 53 3.53 22.40 5.82
N MET A 54 3.80 22.08 4.55
CA MET A 54 3.89 23.08 3.47
C MET A 54 2.59 23.85 3.23
N THR A 55 1.44 23.32 3.66
CA THR A 55 0.16 24.02 3.47
C THR A 55 -0.07 25.17 4.45
N GLU A 56 0.66 25.21 5.57
CA GLU A 56 0.46 26.16 6.68
C GLU A 56 -0.97 26.18 7.25
N LYS A 57 -1.80 25.18 6.93
CA LYS A 57 -3.21 25.08 7.37
C LYS A 57 -3.41 24.25 8.63
N PHE A 58 -2.38 23.53 9.08
CA PHE A 58 -2.44 22.63 10.22
C PHE A 58 -1.50 23.12 11.31
N GLU A 59 -2.04 23.32 12.51
CA GLU A 59 -1.29 23.79 13.67
C GLU A 59 -0.53 22.64 14.35
N PHE A 60 -1.16 21.48 14.47
CA PHE A 60 -0.59 20.28 15.08
C PHE A 60 -0.61 19.14 14.08
N ILE A 61 0.58 18.57 13.84
CA ILE A 61 0.75 17.39 12.99
C ILE A 61 1.51 16.35 13.80
N SER A 62 0.97 15.13 13.84
CA SER A 62 1.62 13.96 14.44
C SER A 62 1.56 12.82 13.44
N SER A 63 2.65 12.08 13.31
CA SER A 63 2.76 10.93 12.43
C SER A 63 3.44 9.79 13.16
N GLN A 64 2.95 8.58 12.89
CA GLN A 64 3.56 7.36 13.38
C GLN A 64 3.62 6.34 12.25
N THR A 65 4.78 5.72 12.07
CA THR A 65 4.92 4.54 11.22
C THR A 65 5.12 3.31 12.10
N ILE A 66 4.25 2.33 11.94
CA ILE A 66 4.35 1.03 12.60
C ILE A 66 4.70 -0.01 11.55
N LYS A 67 5.72 -0.83 11.83
CA LYS A 67 6.07 -1.97 10.98
C LYS A 67 5.35 -3.21 11.47
N ILE A 68 4.53 -3.79 10.61
CA ILE A 68 3.78 -5.00 10.90
C ILE A 68 4.48 -6.17 10.18
N PRO A 69 4.87 -7.25 10.89
CA PRO A 69 5.35 -8.45 10.25
C PRO A 69 4.22 -9.12 9.46
N ILE A 70 4.55 -9.73 8.32
CA ILE A 70 3.62 -10.53 7.54
C ILE A 70 4.00 -12.01 7.73
N GLY A 71 3.03 -12.82 8.16
CA GLY A 71 3.24 -14.22 8.57
C GLY A 71 3.91 -14.36 9.94
N GLY A 72 4.04 -15.59 10.42
CA GLY A 72 4.68 -15.90 11.70
C GLY A 72 3.69 -16.13 12.83
N ASP A 73 3.58 -15.18 13.76
CA ASP A 73 2.64 -15.27 14.88
C ASP A 73 1.18 -15.00 14.46
N GLY A 74 0.23 -15.08 15.39
CA GLY A 74 -1.20 -14.93 15.08
C GLY A 74 -1.58 -13.57 14.46
N PHE A 75 -0.88 -12.48 14.77
CA PHE A 75 -1.17 -11.18 14.14
C PHE A 75 -0.53 -11.08 12.75
N GLY A 76 0.66 -11.66 12.58
CA GLY A 76 1.32 -11.77 11.28
C GLY A 76 0.54 -12.66 10.31
N GLU A 77 0.00 -13.78 10.77
CA GLU A 77 -0.88 -14.67 10.00
C GLU A 77 -2.15 -13.94 9.53
N PHE A 78 -2.85 -13.27 10.45
CA PHE A 78 -4.02 -12.45 10.10
C PHE A 78 -3.67 -11.38 9.05
N SER A 79 -2.55 -10.68 9.23
CA SER A 79 -2.08 -9.67 8.27
C SER A 79 -1.79 -10.26 6.90
N SER A 80 -1.25 -11.49 6.86
CA SER A 80 -0.99 -12.22 5.61
C SER A 80 -2.29 -12.61 4.90
N GLU A 81 -3.29 -13.11 5.62
CA GLU A 81 -4.59 -13.49 5.04
C GLU A 81 -5.31 -12.28 4.44
N ILE A 82 -5.32 -11.15 5.14
CA ILE A 82 -5.89 -9.90 4.65
C ILE A 82 -5.16 -9.42 3.40
N ALA A 83 -3.82 -9.44 3.39
CA ALA A 83 -3.04 -9.07 2.21
C ALA A 83 -3.35 -9.97 1.00
N LEU A 84 -3.38 -11.29 1.21
CA LEU A 84 -3.71 -12.25 0.15
C LEU A 84 -5.13 -12.07 -0.39
N TYR A 85 -6.10 -11.77 0.48
CA TYR A 85 -7.47 -11.50 0.08
C TYR A 85 -7.55 -10.32 -0.91
N TYR A 86 -6.92 -9.19 -0.59
CA TYR A 86 -6.90 -8.04 -1.50
C TYR A 86 -6.18 -8.33 -2.82
N LEU A 87 -5.05 -9.06 -2.78
CA LEU A 87 -4.33 -9.43 -3.99
C LEU A 87 -5.18 -10.32 -4.91
N LYS A 88 -5.91 -11.29 -4.36
CA LYS A 88 -6.84 -12.14 -5.13
C LYS A 88 -7.96 -11.35 -5.79
N LEU A 89 -8.49 -10.32 -5.12
CA LEU A 89 -9.51 -9.43 -5.71
C LEU A 89 -8.96 -8.58 -6.87
N MET A 90 -7.66 -8.27 -6.83
CA MET A 90 -7.02 -7.38 -7.80
C MET A 90 -6.47 -8.12 -9.04
N LYS A 91 -6.66 -9.43 -9.17
CA LYS A 91 -6.02 -10.23 -10.22
C LYS A 91 -6.26 -9.74 -11.66
N VAL A 92 -7.48 -9.32 -11.99
CA VAL A 92 -7.82 -8.79 -13.32
C VAL A 92 -7.10 -7.48 -13.62
N ILE A 93 -6.77 -6.72 -12.57
CA ILE A 93 -6.00 -5.48 -12.68
C ILE A 93 -4.52 -5.81 -12.76
N LEU A 94 -3.99 -6.64 -11.86
CA LEU A 94 -2.54 -6.81 -11.69
C LEU A 94 -1.90 -7.81 -12.66
N ALA A 95 -2.62 -8.85 -13.11
CA ALA A 95 -2.08 -9.84 -14.04
C ALA A 95 -1.56 -9.22 -15.36
N PRO A 96 -2.28 -8.28 -16.01
CA PRO A 96 -1.77 -7.56 -17.18
C PRO A 96 -0.47 -6.79 -16.91
N TYR A 97 -0.38 -6.09 -15.78
CA TYR A 97 0.83 -5.35 -15.39
C TYR A 97 2.00 -6.27 -15.02
N MET A 98 1.70 -7.50 -14.61
CA MET A 98 2.70 -8.54 -14.39
C MET A 98 3.10 -9.27 -15.69
N GLY A 99 2.37 -9.06 -16.79
CA GLY A 99 2.58 -9.72 -18.08
C GLY A 99 2.25 -11.22 -18.04
N ILE A 100 1.23 -11.62 -17.27
CA ILE A 100 0.78 -13.02 -17.11
C ILE A 100 -0.73 -13.15 -17.27
N SER A 101 -1.20 -14.37 -17.45
CA SER A 101 -2.65 -14.66 -17.44
C SER A 101 -3.23 -14.60 -16.02
N VAL A 102 -4.56 -14.52 -15.92
CA VAL A 102 -5.24 -14.56 -14.61
C VAL A 102 -5.09 -15.93 -13.95
N GLU A 103 -5.05 -17.00 -14.74
CA GLU A 103 -4.82 -18.37 -14.28
C GLU A 103 -3.40 -18.53 -13.75
N GLU A 104 -2.40 -17.97 -14.43
CA GLU A 104 -1.01 -17.93 -13.95
C GLU A 104 -0.89 -17.11 -12.66
N TYR A 105 -1.65 -16.02 -12.54
CA TYR A 105 -1.70 -15.21 -11.32
C TYR A 105 -2.28 -16.00 -10.14
N ASP A 106 -3.37 -16.75 -10.35
CA ASP A 106 -4.00 -17.59 -9.32
C ASP A 106 -3.07 -18.74 -8.84
N GLN A 107 -2.09 -19.16 -9.66
CA GLN A 107 -1.08 -20.16 -9.26
C GLN A 107 0.06 -19.58 -8.40
N LEU A 108 0.24 -18.24 -8.39
CA LEU A 108 1.32 -17.57 -7.67
C LEU A 108 0.94 -17.13 -6.25
N LEU A 109 -0.36 -17.14 -5.90
CA LEU A 109 -0.92 -16.66 -4.63
C LEU A 109 -1.54 -17.78 -3.79
#